data_AF-A0A959DFX7-F1
#
_entry.id   AF-A0A959DFX7-F1
#
_cell.length_a   1.000
_cell.length_b   1.000
_cell.length_c   1.000
_cell.angle_alpha   90.00
_cell.angle_beta   90.00
_cell.angle_gamma   90.00
#
_symmetry.space_group_name_H-M   'P 1'
#
loop_
_entity.id
_entity.type
_entity.pdbx_description
1 polymer ?
#
loop_
_entity_poly.entity_id
_entity_poly.type
_entity_poly.pdbx_seq_one_letter_code
_entity_poly.pdbx_strand_id
1 'polypeptide(L)'
;MYVDRVLYKTVESRLSPGKAVILMGPRQSGKSTILDEVVRNSKLRVQRLDCDDAAVRARLEMQTLPSLQHMVGNADLILIDKAQRVKNIGLTLKIILDQIKSVRLLVSGSSSFELANQINEPLTGRKWEYTLLPFSVEELAGHHGAFEEERHLHSRLLFGMYPEVVLNAGQEREVLNQLATSYLYKDIFTFQELRKPELLDKLLKALAFQVGSEVSYNKLAEVVSSDISTVQRYIDLLEKTFIVFRLQAFSRNLRNELRLLCHLRRSKLGKLSIRQC
;
A
#
# COMPACT_ATOMS: atom_id res chain seq x y z
N MET A 1 -18.03 11.25 7.22
CA MET A 1 -16.93 12.15 7.64
C MET A 1 -15.77 11.95 6.68
N TYR A 2 -15.19 13.04 6.16
CA TYR A 2 -14.20 13.04 5.10
C TYR A 2 -12.96 13.77 5.58
N VAL A 3 -11.80 13.11 5.56
CA VAL A 3 -10.52 13.69 5.97
C VAL A 3 -9.67 13.88 4.72
N ASP A 4 -9.21 15.11 4.50
CA ASP A 4 -8.39 15.46 3.34
C ASP A 4 -7.04 14.72 3.39
N ARG A 5 -6.68 14.08 2.28
CA ARG A 5 -5.40 13.36 2.18
C ARG A 5 -4.29 14.31 1.76
N VAL A 6 -3.19 14.38 2.52
CA VAL A 6 -2.03 15.23 2.16
C VAL A 6 -1.47 14.83 0.79
N LEU A 7 -1.49 13.52 0.49
CA LEU A 7 -0.98 12.97 -0.77
C LEU A 7 -1.79 13.42 -2.01
N TYR A 8 -3.05 13.82 -1.85
CA TYR A 8 -3.93 14.23 -2.96
C TYR A 8 -3.29 15.32 -3.82
N LYS A 9 -2.82 16.42 -3.20
CA LYS A 9 -2.22 17.56 -3.91
C LYS A 9 -1.00 17.14 -4.74
N THR A 10 -0.21 16.21 -4.20
CA THR A 10 0.96 15.67 -4.90
C THR A 10 0.56 14.85 -6.10
N VAL A 11 -0.42 13.95 -5.95
CA VAL A 11 -0.97 13.13 -7.05
C VAL A 11 -1.53 14.02 -8.15
N GLU A 12 -2.35 15.00 -7.79
CA GLU A 12 -2.96 15.95 -8.73
C GLU A 12 -1.90 16.73 -9.53
N SER A 13 -0.88 17.27 -8.85
CA SER A 13 0.19 18.02 -9.52
C SER A 13 1.05 17.19 -10.49
N ARG A 14 1.05 15.87 -10.32
CA ARG A 14 1.90 14.93 -11.07
C ARG A 14 1.17 14.21 -12.19
N LEU A 15 -0.14 14.42 -12.31
CA LEU A 15 -0.98 13.94 -13.40
C LEU A 15 -0.64 14.65 -14.71
N SER A 16 0.35 14.12 -15.42
CA SER A 16 0.80 14.63 -16.72
C SER A 16 0.75 13.54 -17.79
N PRO A 17 0.43 13.87 -19.05
CA PRO A 17 0.54 12.92 -20.16
C PRO A 17 1.97 12.34 -20.27
N GLY A 18 2.08 11.09 -20.72
CA GLY A 18 3.36 10.40 -20.91
C GLY A 18 4.03 9.83 -19.64
N LYS A 19 3.45 10.08 -18.45
CA LYS A 19 3.82 9.38 -17.21
C LYS A 19 2.58 8.83 -16.51
N ALA A 20 2.70 7.62 -15.98
CA ALA A 20 1.68 7.06 -15.10
C ALA A 20 1.90 7.54 -13.66
N VAL A 21 0.82 7.86 -12.96
CA VAL A 21 0.84 7.99 -11.49
C VAL A 21 0.29 6.69 -10.92
N ILE A 22 1.07 6.07 -10.04
CA ILE A 22 0.72 4.80 -9.40
C ILE A 22 0.56 5.05 -7.90
N LEU A 23 -0.61 4.73 -7.39
CA LEU A 23 -0.98 4.86 -5.99
C LEU A 23 -1.05 3.46 -5.35
N MET A 24 -0.06 3.15 -4.52
CA MET A 24 0.07 1.90 -3.79
C MET A 24 -0.32 2.07 -2.33
N GLY A 25 -0.46 0.98 -1.60
CA GLY A 25 -0.64 1.01 -0.14
C GLY A 25 -1.53 -0.11 0.38
N PRO A 26 -1.64 -0.27 1.72
CA PRO A 26 -2.43 -1.32 2.34
C PRO A 26 -3.91 -1.21 1.97
N ARG A 27 -4.64 -2.32 1.98
CA ARG A 27 -6.10 -2.29 1.74
C ARG A 27 -6.78 -1.33 2.71
N GLN A 28 -7.86 -0.70 2.23
CA GLN A 28 -8.64 0.28 2.99
C GLN A 28 -7.85 1.50 3.49
N SER A 29 -6.67 1.78 2.94
CA SER A 29 -5.96 3.03 3.21
C SER A 29 -6.63 4.28 2.62
N GLY A 30 -7.72 4.15 1.86
CA GLY A 30 -8.41 5.28 1.22
C GLY A 30 -7.97 5.58 -0.22
N LYS A 31 -7.36 4.62 -0.93
CA LYS A 31 -6.90 4.81 -2.32
C LYS A 31 -8.04 5.20 -3.27
N SER A 32 -9.11 4.42 -3.29
CA SER A 32 -10.27 4.70 -4.15
C SER A 32 -10.88 6.07 -3.82
N THR A 33 -10.82 6.51 -2.56
CA THR A 33 -11.24 7.85 -2.15
C THR A 33 -10.42 8.96 -2.81
N ILE A 34 -9.09 8.82 -2.90
CA ILE A 34 -8.24 9.76 -3.66
C ILE A 34 -8.58 9.73 -5.15
N LEU A 35 -8.82 8.55 -5.72
CA LEU A 35 -9.23 8.44 -7.13
C LEU A 35 -10.54 9.19 -7.38
N ASP A 36 -11.54 9.00 -6.52
CA ASP A 36 -12.84 9.67 -6.59
C ASP A 36 -12.73 11.19 -6.40
N GLU A 37 -11.81 11.64 -5.54
CA GLU A 37 -11.50 13.05 -5.34
C GLU A 37 -10.88 13.68 -6.60
N VAL A 38 -9.93 13.00 -7.25
CA VAL A 38 -9.35 13.45 -8.53
C VAL A 38 -10.43 13.60 -9.60
N VAL A 39 -11.37 12.65 -9.68
CA VAL A 39 -12.50 12.77 -10.64
C VAL A 39 -13.34 14.01 -10.34
N ARG A 40 -13.76 14.18 -9.08
CA ARG A 40 -14.65 15.26 -8.67
C ARG A 40 -14.05 16.65 -8.89
N ASN A 41 -12.75 16.81 -8.67
CA ASN A 41 -12.07 18.10 -8.76
C ASN A 41 -11.52 18.39 -10.18
N SER A 42 -11.42 17.38 -11.05
CA SER A 42 -10.96 17.57 -12.43
C SER A 42 -12.12 17.89 -13.38
N LYS A 43 -11.85 18.73 -14.38
CA LYS A 43 -12.76 18.95 -15.53
C LYS A 43 -12.48 17.99 -16.70
N LEU A 44 -11.70 16.94 -16.45
CA LEU A 44 -11.24 16.02 -17.48
C LEU A 44 -12.33 15.01 -17.82
N ARG A 45 -12.36 14.52 -19.06
CA ARG A 45 -13.17 13.33 -19.38
C ARG A 45 -12.47 12.12 -18.80
N VAL A 46 -13.07 11.53 -17.77
CA VAL A 46 -12.49 10.40 -17.05
C VAL A 46 -13.10 9.08 -17.51
N GLN A 47 -12.26 8.12 -17.83
CA GLN A 47 -12.65 6.72 -17.95
C GLN A 47 -12.15 5.93 -16.74
N ARG A 48 -13.07 5.33 -15.98
CA ARG A 48 -12.72 4.43 -14.87
C ARG A 48 -12.80 2.98 -15.31
N LEU A 49 -11.81 2.19 -14.93
CA LEU A 49 -11.67 0.77 -15.19
C LEU A 49 -11.44 0.06 -13.85
N ASP A 50 -12.47 -0.61 -13.33
CA ASP A 50 -12.34 -1.43 -12.12
C ASP A 50 -11.91 -2.86 -12.50
N CYS A 51 -10.73 -3.28 -12.06
CA CYS A 51 -10.18 -4.60 -12.37
C CYS A 51 -10.77 -5.74 -11.52
N ASP A 52 -11.71 -5.45 -10.62
CA ASP A 52 -12.55 -6.50 -10.03
C ASP A 52 -13.52 -7.10 -11.05
N ASP A 53 -13.97 -6.31 -12.03
CA ASP A 53 -14.79 -6.78 -13.13
C ASP A 53 -13.96 -7.70 -14.04
N ALA A 54 -14.45 -8.93 -14.23
CA ALA A 54 -13.78 -9.94 -15.05
C ALA A 54 -13.67 -9.53 -16.53
N ALA A 55 -14.65 -8.82 -17.07
CA ALA A 55 -14.64 -8.34 -18.45
C ALA A 55 -13.61 -7.23 -18.65
N VAL A 56 -13.51 -6.29 -17.70
CA VAL A 56 -12.48 -5.24 -17.71
C VAL A 56 -11.10 -5.86 -17.61
N ARG A 57 -10.91 -6.81 -16.68
CA ARG A 57 -9.64 -7.54 -16.53
C ARG A 57 -9.25 -8.26 -17.82
N ALA A 58 -10.15 -9.05 -18.42
CA ALA A 58 -9.87 -9.79 -19.64
C ALA A 58 -9.44 -8.87 -20.81
N ARG A 59 -10.07 -7.70 -20.95
CA ARG A 59 -9.71 -6.73 -22.00
C ARG A 59 -8.33 -6.10 -21.76
N LEU A 60 -7.97 -5.83 -20.51
CA LEU A 60 -6.64 -5.30 -20.15
C LEU A 60 -5.54 -6.36 -20.30
N GLU A 61 -5.85 -7.65 -20.06
CA GLU A 61 -4.93 -8.78 -20.25
C GLU A 61 -4.70 -9.11 -21.73
N MET A 62 -5.67 -8.84 -22.61
CA MET A 62 -5.55 -9.09 -24.06
C MET A 62 -4.44 -8.24 -24.72
N GLN A 63 -4.11 -7.07 -24.16
CA GLN A 63 -3.00 -6.20 -24.59
C GLN A 63 -3.02 -5.77 -26.08
N THR A 64 -4.16 -5.85 -26.76
CA THR A 64 -4.26 -5.42 -28.17
C THR A 64 -4.55 -3.92 -28.28
N LEU A 65 -3.80 -3.22 -29.12
CA LEU A 65 -3.93 -1.78 -29.29
C LEU A 65 -5.37 -1.32 -29.65
N PRO A 66 -6.10 -1.98 -30.57
CA PRO A 66 -7.48 -1.59 -30.88
C PRO A 66 -8.42 -1.70 -29.68
N SER A 67 -8.28 -2.76 -28.87
CA SER A 67 -9.07 -2.95 -27.64
C SER A 67 -8.79 -1.84 -26.64
N LEU A 68 -7.50 -1.53 -26.42
CA LEU A 68 -7.09 -0.48 -25.51
C LEU A 68 -7.57 0.89 -25.99
N GLN A 69 -7.43 1.22 -27.28
CA GLN A 69 -7.95 2.46 -27.85
C GLN A 69 -9.47 2.58 -27.66
N HIS A 70 -10.23 1.50 -27.88
CA HIS A 70 -11.67 1.49 -27.62
C HIS A 70 -11.98 1.69 -26.13
N MET A 71 -11.19 1.10 -25.22
CA MET A 71 -11.36 1.30 -23.78
C MET A 71 -11.03 2.72 -23.33
N VAL A 72 -10.00 3.34 -23.90
CA VAL A 72 -9.65 4.74 -23.62
C VAL A 72 -10.72 5.68 -24.20
N GLY A 73 -11.19 5.38 -25.41
CA GLY A 73 -12.11 6.24 -26.14
C GLY A 73 -11.57 7.67 -26.26
N ASN A 74 -12.40 8.63 -25.87
CA ASN A 74 -12.05 10.05 -25.87
C ASN A 74 -11.67 10.58 -24.47
N ALA A 75 -11.26 9.71 -23.54
CA ALA A 75 -10.92 10.13 -22.19
C ALA A 75 -9.57 10.88 -22.16
N ASP A 76 -9.52 11.92 -21.33
CA ASP A 76 -8.30 12.69 -21.05
C ASP A 76 -7.54 12.11 -19.84
N LEU A 77 -8.23 11.32 -19.01
CA LEU A 77 -7.69 10.62 -17.84
C LEU A 77 -8.28 9.21 -17.77
N ILE A 78 -7.41 8.21 -17.62
CA ILE A 78 -7.80 6.83 -17.33
C ILE A 78 -7.46 6.52 -15.87
N LEU A 79 -8.47 6.06 -15.14
CA LEU A 79 -8.34 5.51 -13.80
C LEU A 79 -8.42 4.00 -13.85
N ILE A 80 -7.39 3.32 -13.37
CA ILE A 80 -7.38 1.85 -13.26
C ILE A 80 -7.34 1.49 -11.78
N ASP A 81 -8.46 0.96 -11.27
CA ASP A 81 -8.56 0.55 -9.86
C ASP A 81 -8.24 -0.94 -9.70
N LYS A 82 -7.54 -1.27 -8.61
CA LYS A 82 -7.12 -2.65 -8.26
C LYS A 82 -6.33 -3.35 -9.37
N ALA A 83 -5.43 -2.61 -10.02
CA ALA A 83 -4.64 -3.07 -11.15
C ALA A 83 -3.78 -4.32 -10.86
N GLN A 84 -3.50 -4.64 -9.59
CA GLN A 84 -2.83 -5.89 -9.19
C GLN A 84 -3.55 -7.18 -9.64
N ARG A 85 -4.83 -7.10 -10.01
CA ARG A 85 -5.61 -8.26 -10.47
C ARG A 85 -5.36 -8.62 -11.93
N VAL A 86 -4.81 -7.71 -12.71
CA VAL A 86 -4.57 -7.90 -14.14
C VAL A 86 -3.17 -8.45 -14.33
N LYS A 87 -3.05 -9.62 -14.96
CA LYS A 87 -1.73 -10.18 -15.28
C LYS A 87 -1.00 -9.32 -16.30
N ASN A 88 0.30 -9.12 -16.09
CA ASN A 88 1.19 -8.35 -16.97
C ASN A 88 0.71 -6.91 -17.20
N ILE A 89 0.02 -6.32 -16.23
CA ILE A 89 -0.56 -4.99 -16.36
C ILE A 89 0.48 -3.92 -16.74
N GLY A 90 1.74 -4.05 -16.33
CA GLY A 90 2.79 -3.09 -16.70
C GLY A 90 3.01 -2.98 -18.21
N LEU A 91 2.88 -4.09 -18.95
CA LEU A 91 2.93 -4.05 -20.42
C LEU A 91 1.73 -3.30 -21.00
N THR A 92 0.53 -3.54 -20.46
CA THR A 92 -0.69 -2.82 -20.86
C THR A 92 -0.54 -1.31 -20.63
N LEU A 93 -0.06 -0.90 -19.45
CA LEU A 93 0.18 0.50 -19.12
C LEU A 93 1.23 1.12 -20.04
N LYS A 94 2.29 0.39 -20.37
CA LYS A 94 3.32 0.83 -21.31
C LYS A 94 2.74 1.08 -22.71
N ILE A 95 1.91 0.16 -23.21
CA ILE A 95 1.26 0.31 -24.52
C ILE A 95 0.37 1.56 -24.54
N ILE A 96 -0.42 1.78 -23.48
CA ILE A 96 -1.29 2.97 -23.37
C ILE A 96 -0.45 4.25 -23.41
N LEU A 97 0.60 4.35 -22.59
CA LEU A 97 1.44 5.55 -22.53
C LEU A 97 2.18 5.82 -23.84
N ASP A 98 2.65 4.78 -24.52
CA ASP A 98 3.47 4.91 -25.73
C ASP A 98 2.64 5.25 -26.96
N GLN A 99 1.43 4.68 -27.06
CA GLN A 99 0.56 4.80 -28.23
C GLN A 99 -0.49 5.91 -28.08
N ILE A 100 -0.90 6.24 -26.86
CA ILE A 100 -1.96 7.22 -26.58
C ILE A 100 -1.39 8.38 -25.76
N LYS A 101 -0.51 9.15 -26.40
CA LYS A 101 0.33 10.16 -25.71
C LYS A 101 -0.43 11.30 -25.02
N SER A 102 -1.69 11.54 -25.40
CA SER A 102 -2.53 12.59 -24.82
C SER A 102 -3.14 12.21 -23.47
N VAL A 103 -3.20 10.91 -23.15
CA VAL A 103 -3.93 10.44 -21.98
C VAL A 103 -3.09 10.53 -20.70
N ARG A 104 -3.72 10.93 -19.61
CA ARG A 104 -3.17 10.82 -18.26
C ARG A 104 -3.55 9.47 -17.68
N LEU A 105 -2.66 8.84 -16.93
CA LEU A 105 -2.89 7.52 -16.35
C LEU A 105 -2.72 7.57 -14.84
N LEU A 106 -3.76 7.22 -14.10
CA LEU A 106 -3.72 7.04 -12.65
C LEU A 106 -4.16 5.62 -12.31
N VAL A 107 -3.29 4.91 -11.61
CA VAL A 107 -3.45 3.49 -11.33
C VAL A 107 -3.40 3.29 -9.83
N SER A 108 -4.39 2.63 -9.25
CA SER A 108 -4.29 2.18 -7.86
C SER A 108 -3.97 0.69 -7.79
N GLY A 109 -3.18 0.33 -6.78
CA GLY A 109 -2.92 -1.05 -6.44
C GLY A 109 -2.78 -1.28 -4.95
N SER A 110 -3.06 -2.51 -4.50
CA SER A 110 -2.61 -2.97 -3.19
C SER A 110 -1.12 -3.35 -3.23
N SER A 111 -0.53 -3.58 -2.07
CA SER A 111 0.83 -4.09 -1.84
C SER A 111 1.31 -5.23 -2.76
N SER A 112 0.40 -6.07 -3.23
CA SER A 112 0.68 -7.13 -4.20
C SER A 112 1.24 -6.63 -5.55
N PHE A 113 1.15 -5.34 -5.82
CA PHE A 113 1.58 -4.67 -7.05
C PHE A 113 3.12 -4.62 -7.20
N GLU A 114 3.86 -4.40 -6.11
CA GLU A 114 5.34 -4.52 -6.09
C GLU A 114 5.78 -5.99 -6.09
N LEU A 115 5.11 -6.82 -5.29
CA LEU A 115 5.38 -8.26 -5.18
C LEU A 115 5.28 -8.98 -6.53
N ALA A 116 4.36 -8.55 -7.39
CA ALA A 116 4.15 -9.16 -8.69
C ALA A 116 5.24 -8.83 -9.71
N ASN A 117 6.13 -7.86 -9.47
CA ASN A 117 7.17 -7.39 -10.42
C ASN A 117 6.72 -7.05 -11.85
N GLN A 118 5.42 -7.13 -12.15
CA GLN A 118 4.84 -7.04 -13.50
C GLN A 118 4.86 -5.63 -14.10
N ILE A 119 5.38 -4.65 -13.35
CA ILE A 119 5.19 -3.21 -13.61
C ILE A 119 6.48 -2.41 -13.49
N ASN A 120 7.46 -2.91 -12.74
CA ASN A 120 8.74 -2.24 -12.57
C ASN A 120 9.52 -2.17 -13.87
N GLU A 121 9.75 -3.30 -14.55
CA GLU A 121 10.51 -3.30 -15.80
C GLU A 121 9.83 -2.51 -16.93
N PRO A 122 8.52 -2.69 -17.23
CA PRO A 122 7.90 -2.03 -18.38
C PRO A 122 7.78 -0.51 -18.29
N LEU A 123 7.70 0.04 -17.07
CA LEU A 123 7.42 1.47 -16.84
C LEU A 123 8.61 2.25 -16.25
N THR A 124 9.82 1.68 -16.28
CA THR A 124 11.04 2.32 -15.74
C THR A 124 11.20 3.76 -16.28
N GLY A 125 11.25 4.75 -15.38
CA GLY A 125 11.39 6.18 -15.73
C GLY A 125 10.13 6.87 -16.27
N ARG A 126 9.04 6.12 -16.53
CA ARG A 126 7.74 6.63 -17.05
C ARG A 126 6.61 6.55 -16.02
N LYS A 127 6.95 6.46 -14.74
CA LYS A 127 5.99 6.42 -13.64
C LYS A 127 6.41 7.28 -12.46
N TRP A 128 5.41 7.78 -11.75
CA TRP A 128 5.50 8.29 -10.39
C TRP A 128 4.83 7.28 -9.48
N GLU A 129 5.52 6.88 -8.42
CA GLU A 129 5.00 5.92 -7.45
C GLU A 129 4.82 6.59 -6.11
N TYR A 130 3.62 6.43 -5.54
CA TYR A 130 3.26 6.98 -4.25
C TYR A 130 2.60 5.91 -3.40
N THR A 131 2.98 5.86 -2.13
CA THR A 131 2.38 4.93 -1.16
C THR A 131 1.43 5.69 -0.25
N LEU A 132 0.14 5.37 -0.33
CA LEU A 132 -0.89 5.86 0.56
C LEU A 132 -1.07 4.92 1.74
N LEU A 133 -0.56 5.33 2.89
CA LEU A 133 -0.72 4.65 4.16
C LEU A 133 -2.03 5.06 4.87
N PRO A 134 -2.38 4.44 6.01
CA PRO A 134 -3.45 4.93 6.88
C PRO A 134 -3.27 6.41 7.24
N PHE A 135 -4.27 7.00 7.90
CA PHE A 135 -4.20 8.44 8.20
C PHE A 135 -2.96 8.78 9.01
N SER A 136 -2.30 9.88 8.64
CA SER A 136 -1.21 10.43 9.43
C SER A 136 -1.76 11.26 10.59
N VAL A 137 -0.91 11.51 11.60
CA VAL A 137 -1.29 12.40 12.71
C VAL A 137 -1.55 13.82 12.21
N GLU A 138 -0.81 14.26 11.19
CA GLU A 138 -1.02 15.56 10.56
C GLU A 138 -2.39 15.65 9.88
N GLU A 139 -2.79 14.61 9.14
CA GLU A 139 -4.10 14.54 8.47
C GLU A 139 -5.24 14.63 9.49
N LEU A 140 -5.16 13.87 10.59
CA LEU A 140 -6.20 13.90 11.62
C LEU A 140 -6.17 15.18 12.46
N ALA A 141 -4.99 15.70 12.79
CA ALA A 141 -4.86 16.93 13.56
C ALA A 141 -5.33 18.15 12.75
N GLY A 142 -5.14 18.14 11.43
CA GLY A 142 -5.72 19.15 10.54
C GLY A 142 -7.25 19.11 10.50
N HIS A 143 -7.86 17.93 10.73
CA HIS A 143 -9.30 17.75 10.69
C HIS A 143 -9.99 17.98 12.06
N HIS A 144 -9.44 17.45 13.17
CA HIS A 144 -10.03 17.59 14.51
C HIS A 144 -9.43 18.71 15.35
N GLY A 145 -8.29 19.27 14.93
CA GLY A 145 -7.44 20.07 15.79
C GLY A 145 -6.45 19.22 16.58
N ALA A 146 -5.26 19.77 16.83
CA ALA A 146 -4.16 19.07 17.49
C ALA A 146 -4.50 18.59 18.91
N PHE A 147 -5.30 19.36 19.64
CA PHE A 147 -5.67 19.05 21.02
C PHE A 147 -6.60 17.83 21.13
N GLU A 148 -7.56 17.69 20.21
CA GLU A 148 -8.44 16.52 20.19
C GLU A 148 -7.68 15.26 19.75
N GLU A 149 -6.75 15.37 18.78
CA GLU A 149 -5.91 14.23 18.42
C GLU A 149 -4.96 13.80 19.55
N GLU A 150 -4.49 14.73 20.38
CA GLU A 150 -3.72 14.40 21.58
C GLU A 150 -4.55 13.57 22.56
N ARG A 151 -5.84 13.87 22.73
CA ARG A 151 -6.76 13.06 23.56
C ARG A 151 -6.98 11.67 22.99
N HIS A 152 -7.03 11.54 21.67
CA HIS A 152 -7.19 10.24 21.00
C HIS A 152 -5.91 9.42 20.91
N LEU A 153 -4.75 9.98 21.31
CA LEU A 153 -3.44 9.34 21.20
C LEU A 153 -3.45 7.89 21.71
N HIS A 154 -4.01 7.63 22.89
CA HIS A 154 -4.06 6.28 23.44
C HIS A 154 -4.81 5.29 22.51
N SER A 155 -5.94 5.71 21.96
CA SER A 155 -6.72 4.91 21.00
C SER A 155 -5.95 4.67 19.70
N ARG A 156 -5.36 5.73 19.10
CA ARG A 156 -4.53 5.62 17.88
C ARG A 156 -3.39 4.63 18.04
N LEU A 157 -2.84 4.56 19.25
CA LEU A 157 -1.71 3.70 19.57
C LEU A 157 -2.09 2.23 19.78
N LEU A 158 -3.30 1.97 20.24
CA LEU A 158 -3.82 0.61 20.42
C LEU A 158 -4.38 0.05 19.11
N PHE A 159 -5.19 0.82 18.41
CA PHE A 159 -5.98 0.36 17.27
C PHE A 159 -5.45 0.83 15.91
N GLY A 160 -4.50 1.75 15.89
CA GLY A 160 -3.95 2.33 14.67
C GLY A 160 -4.81 3.44 14.10
N MET A 161 -4.54 3.79 12.84
CA MET A 161 -5.10 4.96 12.16
C MET A 161 -5.73 4.60 10.82
N TYR A 162 -6.14 3.34 10.65
CA TYR A 162 -6.91 2.92 9.46
C TYR A 162 -8.19 3.73 9.38
N PRO A 163 -8.59 4.22 8.19
CA PRO A 163 -9.78 5.05 8.04
C PRO A 163 -11.02 4.43 8.70
N GLU A 164 -11.28 3.15 8.47
CA GLU A 164 -12.44 2.47 9.06
C GLU A 164 -12.39 2.37 10.59
N VAL A 165 -11.20 2.27 11.18
CA VAL A 165 -10.99 2.26 12.64
C VAL A 165 -11.20 3.65 13.22
N VAL A 166 -10.70 4.68 12.55
CA VAL A 166 -10.82 6.08 13.00
C VAL A 166 -12.27 6.56 12.91
N LEU A 167 -13.00 6.15 11.87
CA LEU A 167 -14.36 6.61 11.59
C LEU A 167 -15.42 5.89 12.44
N ASN A 168 -15.14 4.69 12.96
CA ASN A 168 -16.08 3.88 13.75
C ASN A 168 -15.61 3.75 15.21
N ALA A 169 -15.58 4.89 15.92
CA ALA A 169 -15.23 4.91 17.34
C ALA A 169 -16.18 4.04 18.18
N GLY A 170 -15.63 3.26 19.10
CA GLY A 170 -16.37 2.29 19.94
C GLY A 170 -16.44 0.87 19.39
N GLN A 171 -16.10 0.63 18.11
CA GLN A 171 -16.04 -0.71 17.49
C GLN A 171 -14.63 -1.04 16.96
N GLU A 172 -13.60 -0.34 17.43
CA GLU A 172 -12.25 -0.37 16.87
C GLU A 172 -11.67 -1.78 16.85
N ARG A 173 -11.89 -2.55 17.93
CA ARG A 173 -11.39 -3.93 18.06
C ARG A 173 -12.05 -4.87 17.07
N GLU A 174 -13.36 -4.75 16.88
CA GLU A 174 -14.13 -5.60 15.98
C GLU A 174 -13.74 -5.31 14.53
N VAL A 175 -13.71 -4.03 14.17
CA VAL A 175 -13.25 -3.57 12.86
C VAL A 175 -11.83 -4.09 12.60
N LEU A 176 -10.88 -3.84 13.50
CA LEU A 176 -9.49 -4.28 13.32
C LEU A 176 -9.36 -5.80 13.15
N ASN A 177 -10.12 -6.58 13.93
CA ASN A 177 -10.15 -8.05 13.80
C ASN A 177 -10.72 -8.48 12.44
N GLN A 178 -11.79 -7.83 11.97
CA GLN A 178 -12.34 -8.06 10.64
C GLN A 178 -11.34 -7.69 9.55
N LEU A 179 -10.61 -6.56 9.71
CA LEU A 179 -9.60 -6.14 8.76
C LEU A 179 -8.46 -7.16 8.68
N ALA A 180 -7.98 -7.60 9.84
CA ALA A 180 -6.93 -8.58 9.94
C ALA A 180 -7.34 -9.91 9.32
N THR A 181 -8.52 -10.43 9.69
CA THR A 181 -8.96 -11.77 9.28
C THR A 181 -9.37 -11.81 7.81
N SER A 182 -10.11 -10.80 7.35
CA SER A 182 -10.70 -10.79 6.00
C SER A 182 -9.70 -10.47 4.90
N TYR A 183 -8.68 -9.67 5.20
CA TYR A 183 -7.79 -9.12 4.18
C TYR A 183 -6.36 -9.62 4.26
N LEU A 184 -5.75 -9.71 5.44
CA LEU A 184 -4.35 -10.17 5.55
C LEU A 184 -4.23 -11.59 5.02
N TYR A 185 -5.07 -12.49 5.54
CA TYR A 185 -5.02 -13.88 5.13
C TYR A 185 -5.34 -14.03 3.65
N LYS A 186 -6.46 -13.50 3.15
CA LYS A 186 -6.84 -13.67 1.74
C LYS A 186 -5.75 -13.20 0.77
N ASP A 187 -5.15 -12.03 1.01
CA ASP A 187 -4.14 -11.50 0.10
C ASP A 187 -2.83 -12.29 0.16
N ILE A 188 -2.36 -12.59 1.37
CA ILE A 188 -1.12 -13.36 1.56
C ILE A 188 -1.30 -14.78 0.99
N PHE A 189 -2.47 -15.42 1.17
CA PHE A 189 -2.78 -16.74 0.63
C PHE A 189 -2.92 -16.78 -0.89
N THR A 190 -3.33 -15.67 -1.51
CA THR A 190 -3.41 -15.58 -2.97
C THR A 190 -2.00 -15.68 -3.60
N PHE A 191 -0.94 -15.40 -2.82
CA PHE A 191 0.41 -15.70 -3.23
C PHE A 191 0.72 -17.19 -3.03
N GLN A 192 0.95 -17.88 -4.16
CA GLN A 192 1.19 -19.33 -4.29
C GLN A 192 2.37 -19.89 -3.47
N GLU A 193 3.08 -19.03 -2.74
CA GLU A 193 4.27 -19.43 -2.00
C GLU A 193 3.98 -19.94 -0.59
N LEU A 194 2.86 -19.58 0.06
CA LEU A 194 2.62 -19.98 1.45
C LEU A 194 2.36 -21.49 1.59
N ARG A 195 3.33 -22.19 2.18
CA ARG A 195 3.21 -23.63 2.49
C ARG A 195 2.52 -23.91 3.84
N LYS A 196 2.61 -22.99 4.80
CA LYS A 196 2.19 -23.22 6.21
C LYS A 196 1.63 -21.95 6.85
N PRO A 197 0.33 -21.67 6.72
CA PRO A 197 -0.26 -20.43 7.23
C PRO A 197 -0.29 -20.30 8.76
N GLU A 198 -0.31 -21.41 9.48
CA GLU A 198 -0.25 -21.40 10.95
C GLU A 198 1.04 -20.74 11.47
N LEU A 199 2.13 -20.85 10.70
CA LEU A 199 3.40 -20.19 11.02
C LEU A 199 3.28 -18.67 10.92
N LEU A 200 2.44 -18.15 10.02
CA LEU A 200 2.25 -16.72 9.85
C LEU A 200 1.63 -16.08 11.08
N ASP A 201 0.61 -16.71 11.67
CA ASP A 201 -0.03 -16.23 12.90
C ASP A 201 0.93 -16.24 14.10
N LYS A 202 1.66 -17.35 14.28
CA LYS A 202 2.69 -17.46 15.34
C LYS A 202 3.79 -16.42 15.16
N LEU A 203 4.26 -16.24 13.94
CA LEU A 203 5.29 -15.25 13.61
C LEU A 203 4.77 -13.84 13.87
N LEU A 204 3.58 -13.49 13.39
CA LEU A 204 2.99 -12.17 13.60
C LEU A 204 2.84 -11.84 15.09
N LYS A 205 2.39 -12.81 15.90
CA LYS A 205 2.33 -12.68 17.37
C LYS A 205 3.71 -12.48 17.99
N ALA A 206 4.70 -13.28 17.59
CA ALA A 206 6.08 -13.14 18.07
C ALA A 206 6.67 -11.75 17.75
N LEU A 207 6.43 -11.25 16.52
CA LEU A 207 6.84 -9.90 16.12
C LEU A 207 6.09 -8.83 16.94
N ALA A 208 4.80 -9.03 17.20
CA ALA A 208 3.99 -8.10 18.00
C ALA A 208 4.51 -7.95 19.45
N PHE A 209 5.05 -9.02 20.05
CA PHE A 209 5.67 -8.96 21.37
C PHE A 209 7.06 -8.30 21.36
N GLN A 210 7.75 -8.29 20.21
CA GLN A 210 9.08 -7.70 20.05
C GLN A 210 9.06 -6.30 19.42
N VAL A 211 7.90 -5.66 19.42
CA VAL A 211 7.73 -4.32 18.90
C VAL A 211 8.61 -3.33 19.67
N GLY A 212 9.44 -2.59 18.95
CA GLY A 212 10.40 -1.61 19.46
C GLY A 212 11.77 -2.21 19.80
N SER A 213 11.92 -3.54 19.71
CA SER A 213 13.13 -4.27 20.06
C SER A 213 13.88 -4.74 18.82
N GLU A 214 15.14 -5.13 19.00
CA GLU A 214 15.93 -5.79 17.95
C GLU A 214 15.38 -7.19 17.69
N VAL A 215 15.27 -7.55 16.40
CA VAL A 215 14.68 -8.82 15.98
C VAL A 215 15.73 -9.68 15.29
N SER A 216 15.99 -10.85 15.88
CA SER A 216 16.88 -11.86 15.31
C SER A 216 16.06 -12.94 14.59
N TYR A 217 16.34 -13.15 13.30
CA TYR A 217 15.70 -14.21 12.50
C TYR A 217 15.94 -15.60 13.09
N ASN A 218 17.08 -15.84 13.73
CA ASN A 218 17.40 -17.13 14.36
C ASN A 218 16.47 -17.40 15.55
N LYS A 219 16.29 -16.41 16.44
CA LYS A 219 15.38 -16.52 17.59
C LYS A 219 13.93 -16.71 17.14
N LEU A 220 13.51 -16.01 16.08
CA LEU A 220 12.17 -16.19 15.53
C LEU A 220 11.97 -17.58 14.89
N ALA A 221 12.98 -18.10 14.21
CA ALA A 221 12.97 -19.45 13.64
C ALA A 221 12.79 -20.52 14.72
N GLU A 222 13.49 -20.38 15.85
CA GLU A 222 13.31 -21.27 17.01
C GLU A 222 11.90 -21.18 17.60
N VAL A 223 11.40 -19.96 17.87
CA VAL A 223 10.06 -19.72 18.46
C VAL A 223 8.94 -20.27 17.58
N VAL A 224 9.05 -20.08 16.26
CA VAL A 224 8.03 -20.50 15.29
C VAL A 224 8.25 -21.95 14.83
N SER A 225 9.34 -22.59 15.26
CA SER A 225 9.73 -23.96 14.87
C SER A 225 9.80 -24.12 13.35
N SER A 226 10.49 -23.19 12.68
CA SER A 226 10.64 -23.16 11.23
C SER A 226 12.08 -22.83 10.84
N ASP A 227 12.46 -23.07 9.60
CA ASP A 227 13.76 -22.66 9.08
C ASP A 227 13.86 -21.12 8.92
N ILE A 228 15.10 -20.62 9.05
CA ILE A 228 15.42 -19.18 8.97
C ILE A 228 14.98 -18.60 7.63
N SER A 229 15.18 -19.32 6.52
CA SER A 229 14.78 -18.89 5.18
C SER A 229 13.27 -18.67 5.07
N THR A 230 12.46 -19.57 5.63
CA THR A 230 10.99 -19.43 5.67
C THR A 230 10.59 -18.22 6.50
N VAL A 231 11.21 -18.01 7.67
CA VAL A 231 10.92 -16.83 8.50
C VAL A 231 11.27 -15.54 7.76
N GLN A 232 12.44 -15.46 7.13
CA GLN A 232 12.84 -14.29 6.33
C GLN A 232 11.85 -14.02 5.20
N ARG A 233 11.43 -15.07 4.47
CA ARG A 233 10.47 -14.93 3.39
C ARG A 233 9.09 -14.47 3.88
N TYR A 234 8.65 -14.95 5.05
CA TYR A 234 7.37 -14.55 5.63
C TYR A 234 7.42 -13.10 6.12
N ILE A 235 8.54 -12.66 6.71
CA ILE A 235 8.74 -11.27 7.11
C ILE A 235 8.78 -10.35 5.89
N ASP A 236 9.48 -10.76 4.82
CA ASP A 236 9.51 -10.02 3.55
C ASP A 236 8.09 -9.90 2.96
N LEU A 237 7.29 -10.96 3.02
CA LEU A 237 5.90 -10.94 2.59
C LEU A 237 5.04 -10.00 3.47
N LEU A 238 5.20 -10.04 4.79
CA LEU A 238 4.51 -9.15 5.74
C LEU A 238 4.89 -7.67 5.51
N GLU A 239 6.14 -7.40 5.16
CA GLU A 239 6.60 -6.05 4.85
C GLU A 239 6.04 -5.55 3.54
N LYS A 240 6.16 -6.36 2.48
CA LYS A 240 5.61 -6.02 1.17
C LYS A 240 4.09 -5.88 1.19
N THR A 241 3.40 -6.51 2.15
CA THR A 241 1.95 -6.34 2.38
C THR A 241 1.57 -5.13 3.23
N PHE A 242 2.55 -4.33 3.68
CA PHE A 242 2.41 -3.16 4.57
C PHE A 242 1.88 -3.51 5.97
N ILE A 243 2.13 -4.74 6.44
CA ILE A 243 1.71 -5.20 7.78
C ILE A 243 2.78 -4.85 8.81
N VAL A 244 4.04 -5.06 8.42
CA VAL A 244 5.22 -4.86 9.26
C VAL A 244 6.15 -3.92 8.52
N PHE A 245 6.92 -3.12 9.25
CA PHE A 245 7.95 -2.25 8.68
C PHE A 245 9.27 -2.53 9.38
N ARG A 246 10.34 -2.80 8.62
CA ARG A 246 11.68 -2.92 9.17
C ARG A 246 12.30 -1.54 9.31
N LEU A 247 12.79 -1.21 10.50
CA LEU A 247 13.60 -0.02 10.71
C LEU A 247 15.07 -0.41 10.79
N GLN A 248 15.89 0.25 9.99
CA GLN A 248 17.33 0.13 10.13
C GLN A 248 17.76 0.68 11.49
N ALA A 249 18.76 0.05 12.10
CA ALA A 249 19.32 0.54 13.35
C ALA A 249 20.03 1.85 13.08
N PHE A 250 19.75 2.89 13.86
CA PHE A 250 20.46 4.16 13.73
C PHE A 250 21.81 4.08 14.44
N SER A 251 22.90 4.18 13.68
CA SER A 251 24.26 4.17 14.21
C SER A 251 25.07 5.31 13.61
N ARG A 252 25.79 6.07 14.45
CA ARG A 252 26.71 7.12 13.97
C ARG A 252 27.87 6.57 13.14
N ASN A 253 28.12 5.27 13.23
CA ASN A 253 29.06 4.56 12.38
C ASN A 253 28.28 3.82 11.28
N LEU A 254 28.38 4.30 10.04
CA LEU A 254 27.71 3.77 8.84
C LEU A 254 27.98 2.26 8.65
N ARG A 255 29.15 1.76 9.04
CA ARG A 255 29.49 0.32 8.94
C ARG A 255 28.72 -0.53 9.96
N ASN A 256 28.44 0.01 11.14
CA ASN A 256 27.63 -0.67 12.16
C ASN A 256 26.13 -0.55 11.86
N GLU A 257 25.71 0.49 11.14
CA GLU A 257 24.34 0.67 10.64
C GLU A 257 23.92 -0.48 9.72
N LEU A 258 24.86 -0.98 8.90
CA LEU A 258 24.67 -2.16 8.05
C LEU A 258 24.67 -3.49 8.82
N ARG A 259 25.22 -3.51 10.04
CA ARG A 259 25.43 -4.75 10.83
C ARG A 259 24.31 -5.01 11.83
N LEU A 260 23.69 -3.96 12.36
CA LEU A 260 22.59 -4.05 13.32
C LEU A 260 21.28 -4.26 12.56
N LEU A 261 20.81 -5.50 12.57
CA LEU A 261 19.58 -5.90 11.89
C LEU A 261 18.35 -5.44 12.70
N CYS A 262 17.61 -4.52 12.08
CA CYS A 262 16.17 -4.35 12.17
C CYS A 262 15.54 -4.20 13.57
N HIS A 263 15.16 -2.97 13.91
CA HIS A 263 14.07 -2.73 14.88
C HIS A 263 12.71 -2.84 14.17
N LEU A 264 11.75 -3.53 14.77
CA LEU A 264 10.36 -3.52 14.29
C LEU A 264 9.55 -2.52 15.11
N ARG A 265 9.15 -1.38 14.54
CA ARG A 265 8.30 -0.40 15.26
C ARG A 265 6.81 -0.72 15.11
N ARG A 266 6.04 -0.59 16.20
CA ARG A 266 4.76 0.13 16.18
C ARG A 266 5.10 1.60 16.30
N SER A 267 4.33 2.43 15.64
CA SER A 267 4.35 3.88 15.82
C SER A 267 4.14 4.28 17.29
N LYS A 268 5.23 4.40 18.07
CA LYS A 268 5.34 5.27 19.26
C LYS A 268 6.71 5.95 19.28
N LEU A 269 6.66 7.26 19.42
CA LEU A 269 7.74 8.24 19.25
C LEU A 269 8.76 8.26 20.40
N GLY A 270 9.98 8.71 20.08
CA GLY A 270 11.07 8.92 21.04
C GLY A 270 12.38 9.38 20.40
N LYS A 271 12.37 10.56 19.77
CA LYS A 271 13.50 11.40 19.30
C LYS A 271 14.35 10.94 18.08
N LEU A 272 14.40 11.86 17.10
CA LEU A 272 15.32 12.00 15.96
C LEU A 272 15.24 10.97 14.82
N SER A 273 14.25 11.14 13.95
CA SER A 273 14.46 11.60 12.57
C SER A 273 13.16 11.40 11.79
N ILE A 274 12.78 12.46 11.10
CA ILE A 274 11.55 12.63 10.36
C ILE A 274 11.54 11.70 9.15
N ARG A 275 10.57 10.78 9.14
CA ARG A 275 9.74 10.34 8.01
C ARG A 275 8.89 9.18 8.51
N GLN A 276 7.93 9.53 9.35
CA GLN A 276 6.79 8.67 9.64
C GLN A 276 5.69 9.11 8.69
N CYS A 277 5.23 8.18 7.86
CA CYS A 277 4.04 8.37 7.06
C CYS A 277 2.80 8.55 7.93
#